data_AF-A0A969EWM7-F1
#
_entry.id   AF-A0A969EWM7-F1
#
_cell.length_a   1.000
_cell.length_b   1.000
_cell.length_c   1.000
_cell.angle_alpha   90.00
_cell.angle_beta   90.00
_cell.angle_gamma   90.00
#
_symmetry.space_group_name_H-M   'P 1'
#
loop_
_entity.id
_entity.type
_entity.pdbx_description
1 polymer ?
#
loop_
_entity_poly.entity_id
_entity_poly.type
_entity_poly.pdbx_seq_one_letter_code
_entity_poly.pdbx_strand_id
1 'polypeptide(L)'
;MPFAGLVAPIVLWAMAKDDYPEVDREGKYILNWMISAFIYSVVSGILIFLLIGIPLLIAIIVMGLIFPLIGTIKATQGESYQYPLTIRFLQ
;
A
#
# COMPACT_ATOMS: atom_id res chain seq x y z
N MET A 1 -10.47 -13.91 6.85
CA MET A 1 -11.18 -13.41 5.64
C MET A 1 -10.17 -12.69 4.76
N PRO A 2 -9.99 -13.08 3.48
CA PRO A 2 -8.88 -12.60 2.63
C PRO A 2 -8.88 -11.07 2.39
N PHE A 3 -10.02 -10.40 2.55
CA PHE A 3 -10.15 -8.95 2.32
C PHE A 3 -9.91 -8.07 3.55
N ALA A 4 -9.76 -8.65 4.75
CA ALA A 4 -9.59 -7.88 5.98
C ALA A 4 -8.34 -6.98 5.97
N GLY A 5 -7.26 -7.43 5.32
CA GLY A 5 -6.02 -6.65 5.18
C GLY A 5 -6.15 -5.42 4.28
N LEU A 6 -7.12 -5.40 3.35
CA LEU A 6 -7.42 -4.23 2.52
C LEU A 6 -8.44 -3.30 3.18
N VAL A 7 -9.44 -3.87 3.87
CA VAL A 7 -10.54 -3.09 4.45
C VAL A 7 -10.11 -2.40 5.75
N ALA A 8 -9.33 -3.06 6.61
CA ALA A 8 -8.95 -2.50 7.90
C ALA A 8 -8.19 -1.16 7.82
N PRO A 9 -7.18 -0.99 6.94
CA PRO A 9 -6.47 0.29 6.81
C PRO A 9 -7.37 1.42 6.27
N ILE A 10 -8.30 1.10 5.36
CA ILE A 10 -9.26 2.07 4.81
C ILE A 10 -10.21 2.56 5.91
N VAL A 11 -10.76 1.63 6.70
CA VAL A 11 -11.67 1.96 7.80
C VAL A 11 -10.95 2.77 8.88
N LEU A 12 -9.73 2.36 9.25
CA LEU A 12 -8.90 3.08 10.22
C LEU A 12 -8.61 4.52 9.76
N TRP A 13 -8.21 4.71 8.51
CA TRP A 13 -8.01 6.05 7.95
C TRP A 13 -9.31 6.86 7.93
N ALA A 14 -10.42 6.28 7.45
CA ALA A 14 -11.70 6.99 7.34
C ALA A 14 -12.24 7.47 8.69
N MET A 15 -11.97 6.74 9.77
CA MET A 15 -12.39 7.09 11.14
C MET A 15 -11.54 8.21 11.75
N ALA A 16 -10.28 8.36 11.34
CA ALA A 16 -9.32 9.24 12.01
C ALA A 16 -8.86 10.43 11.15
N LYS A 17 -9.15 10.45 9.85
CA LYS A 17 -8.71 11.51 8.92
C LYS A 17 -9.26 12.90 9.27
N ASP A 18 -10.46 12.97 9.84
CA ASP A 18 -11.14 14.25 10.10
C ASP A 18 -10.60 14.89 11.40
N ASP A 19 -10.07 14.08 12.31
CA ASP A 19 -9.53 14.52 13.60
C ASP A 19 -8.03 14.87 13.54
N TYR A 20 -7.27 14.21 12.65
CA TYR A 20 -5.80 14.34 12.59
C TYR A 20 -5.32 14.58 11.14
N PRO A 21 -4.89 15.82 10.81
CA PRO A 21 -4.37 16.16 9.47
C PRO A 21 -3.17 15.30 9.03
N GLU A 22 -2.33 14.88 9.99
CA GLU A 22 -1.20 14.00 9.73
C GLU A 22 -1.66 12.60 9.33
N VAL A 23 -2.73 12.09 9.95
CA VAL A 23 -3.32 10.79 9.62
C VAL A 23 -3.98 10.84 8.26
N ASP A 24 -4.61 11.96 7.87
CA ASP A 24 -5.13 12.13 6.51
C ASP A 24 -3.99 12.02 5.49
N ARG A 25 -2.89 12.75 5.71
CA ARG A 25 -1.74 12.76 4.79
C ARG A 25 -1.06 11.40 4.67
N GLU A 26 -0.68 10.79 5.79
CA GLU A 26 0.00 9.48 5.76
C GLU A 26 -0.94 8.37 5.31
N GLY A 27 -2.21 8.42 5.72
CA GLY A 27 -3.24 7.47 5.30
C GLY A 27 -3.48 7.51 3.79
N LYS A 28 -3.50 8.69 3.17
CA LYS A 28 -3.53 8.81 1.70
C LYS A 28 -2.34 8.15 1.02
N TYR A 29 -1.12 8.26 1.55
CA TYR A 29 0.05 7.56 0.99
C TYR A 29 -0.08 6.04 1.11
N ILE A 30 -0.50 5.54 2.27
CA ILE A 30 -0.73 4.11 2.50
C ILE A 30 -1.79 3.58 1.54
N LEU A 31 -2.93 4.27 1.43
CA LEU A 31 -4.05 3.86 0.58
C LEU A 31 -3.69 3.88 -0.90
N ASN A 32 -3.01 4.92 -1.36
CA ASN A 32 -2.51 5.00 -2.73
C ASN A 32 -1.60 3.81 -3.06
N TRP A 33 -0.68 3.46 -2.16
CA TRP A 33 0.21 2.33 -2.37
C TRP A 33 -0.55 1.00 -2.38
N MET A 34 -1.52 0.84 -1.48
CA MET A 34 -2.32 -0.37 -1.37
C MET A 34 -3.17 -0.61 -2.62
N ILE A 35 -3.76 0.44 -3.19
CA ILE A 35 -4.48 0.41 -4.47
C ILE A 35 -3.50 0.08 -5.61
N SER A 36 -2.32 0.69 -5.62
CA SER A 36 -1.28 0.44 -6.63
C SER A 36 -0.84 -1.03 -6.61
N ALA A 37 -0.54 -1.57 -5.43
CA ALA A 37 -0.15 -2.96 -5.22
C ALA A 37 -1.26 -3.94 -5.66
N PHE A 38 -2.52 -3.61 -5.40
CA PHE A 38 -3.65 -4.39 -5.90
C PHE A 38 -3.68 -4.43 -7.42
N ILE A 39 -3.58 -3.28 -8.09
CA ILE A 39 -3.50 -3.21 -9.56
C ILE A 39 -2.33 -4.03 -10.09
N TYR A 40 -1.14 -3.87 -9.50
CA TYR A 40 0.05 -4.64 -9.90
C TYR A 40 -0.15 -6.14 -9.71
N SER A 41 -0.85 -6.58 -8.66
CA SER A 41 -1.14 -8.00 -8.44
C SER A 41 -2.09 -8.57 -9.49
N VAL A 42 -3.13 -7.82 -9.87
CA VAL A 42 -4.08 -8.22 -10.92
C VAL A 42 -3.37 -8.31 -12.28
N VAL A 43 -2.60 -7.28 -12.63
CA VAL A 43 -1.80 -7.25 -13.87
C VAL A 43 -0.81 -8.42 -13.88
N SER A 44 -0.06 -8.62 -12.80
CA SER A 44 0.90 -9.72 -12.69
C SER A 44 0.23 -11.09 -12.79
N GLY A 45 -0.96 -11.25 -12.21
CA GLY A 45 -1.78 -12.45 -12.33
C GLY A 45 -2.15 -12.78 -13.78
N ILE A 46 -2.50 -11.77 -14.58
CA ILE A 46 -2.75 -11.92 -16.02
C ILE A 46 -1.45 -12.28 -16.75
N LEU A 47 -0.31 -11.70 -16.36
CA LEU A 47 1.00 -11.99 -16.95
C LEU A 47 1.56 -13.38 -16.58
N ILE A 48 0.96 -14.12 -15.64
CA ILE A 48 1.36 -15.51 -15.33
C ILE A 48 1.22 -16.39 -16.57
N PHE A 49 0.21 -16.17 -17.41
CA PHE A 49 0.00 -16.93 -18.65
C PHE A 49 1.14 -16.76 -19.66
N LEU A 50 1.99 -15.74 -19.48
CA LEU A 50 3.18 -15.46 -20.30
C LEU A 50 4.50 -15.96 -19.65
N LEU A 51 4.44 -16.75 -18.57
CA LEU A 51 5.59 -17.26 -17.80
C LEU A 51 6.48 -16.19 -17.11
N ILE A 52 6.16 -14.90 -17.25
CA ILE A 52 6.88 -13.75 -16.65
C ILE A 52 6.19 -13.25 -15.36
N GLY A 53 4.94 -13.63 -15.12
CA GLY A 53 4.18 -13.19 -13.94
C GLY A 53 4.69 -13.69 -12.59
N ILE A 54 5.38 -14.83 -12.54
CA ILE A 54 5.89 -15.43 -11.28
C ILE A 54 6.95 -14.56 -10.59
N PRO A 55 8.06 -14.17 -11.24
CA PRO A 55 9.05 -13.29 -10.60
C PRO A 55 8.47 -11.93 -10.21
N LEU A 56 7.49 -11.41 -10.98
CA LEU A 56 6.84 -10.14 -10.69
C LEU A 56 5.95 -10.23 -9.43
N LEU A 57 5.20 -11.32 -9.25
CA LEU A 57 4.41 -11.56 -8.04
C LEU A 57 5.29 -11.67 -6.79
N ILE A 58 6.43 -12.34 -6.88
CA ILE A 58 7.38 -12.44 -5.75
C ILE A 58 7.87 -11.04 -5.37
N ALA A 59 8.23 -10.21 -6.35
CA ALA A 59 8.66 -8.83 -6.10
C ALA A 59 7.58 -8.00 -5.39
N ILE A 60 6.31 -8.12 -5.82
CA ILE A 60 5.18 -7.43 -5.19
C ILE A 60 4.98 -7.87 -3.74
N ILE A 61 5.06 -9.18 -3.45
CA ILE A 61 4.93 -9.69 -2.08
C ILE A 61 6.06 -9.17 -1.19
N VAL A 62 7.29 -9.16 -1.70
CA VAL A 62 8.47 -8.67 -0.96
C VAL A 62 8.34 -7.17 -0.66
N MET A 63 7.98 -6.35 -1.66
CA MET A 63 7.67 -4.94 -1.44
C MET A 63 6.49 -4.78 -0.46
N GLY A 64 5.50 -5.65 -0.59
CA GLY A 64 4.35 -5.84 0.29
C GLY A 64 4.67 -5.89 1.78
N LEU A 65 5.84 -6.47 2.11
CA LEU A 65 6.33 -6.64 3.48
C LEU A 65 7.32 -5.55 3.89
N ILE A 66 8.25 -5.19 2.99
CA ILE A 66 9.32 -4.22 3.30
C ILE A 66 8.76 -2.82 3.49
N PHE A 67 7.83 -2.40 2.64
CA PHE A 67 7.37 -1.01 2.64
C PHE A 67 6.59 -0.65 3.92
N PRO A 68 5.66 -1.48 4.44
CA PRO A 68 5.05 -1.24 5.74
C PRO A 68 6.06 -1.20 6.90
N LEU A 69 7.12 -2.01 6.84
CA LEU A 69 8.21 -2.01 7.82
C LEU A 69 8.96 -0.67 7.83
N ILE A 70 9.29 -0.14 6.66
CA ILE A 70 9.94 1.18 6.55
C ILE A 70 8.97 2.29 6.99
N GLY A 71 7.70 2.20 6.59
CA GLY A 71 6.66 3.15 6.95
C GLY A 71 6.46 3.25 8.46
N THR A 72 6.43 2.11 9.16
CA THR A 72 6.30 2.08 10.63
C THR A 72 7.53 2.64 11.35
N ILE A 73 8.74 2.35 10.86
CA ILE A 73 9.98 2.92 11.41
C ILE A 73 9.99 4.46 11.24
N LYS A 74 9.67 4.97 10.06
CA LYS A 74 9.63 6.41 9.78
C LYS A 74 8.52 7.14 10.51
N ALA A 75 7.34 6.52 10.63
CA ALA A 75 6.25 7.06 11.44
C ALA A 75 6.65 7.22 12.91
N THR A 76 7.44 6.28 13.45
CA THR A 76 7.99 6.38 14.82
C THR A 76 8.97 7.55 14.97
N GLN A 77 9.64 7.96 13.88
CA GLN A 77 10.54 9.11 13.83
C GLN A 77 9.81 10.44 13.54
N GLY A 78 8.48 10.41 13.35
CA GLY A 78 7.70 11.58 12.94
C GLY A 78 7.92 12.00 11.48
N GLU A 79 8.59 11.18 10.66
CA GLU A 79 8.80 11.44 9.24
C GLU A 79 7.66 10.87 8.39
N SER A 80 7.24 11.63 7.37
CA SER A 80 6.34 11.11 6.34
C SER A 80 7.07 10.17 5.40
N TYR A 81 6.53 8.99 5.15
CA TYR A 81 7.10 8.07 4.16
C TYR A 81 6.22 7.97 2.93
N GLN A 82 6.69 8.57 1.84
CA GLN A 82 6.08 8.37 0.52
C GLN A 82 6.52 7.01 -0.01
N TYR A 83 5.58 6.07 -0.05
CA TYR A 83 5.81 4.74 -0.60
C TYR A 83 6.27 4.84 -2.06
N PRO A 84 7.47 4.34 -2.40
CA PRO A 84 7.95 4.34 -3.76
C PRO A 84 7.06 3.44 -4.65
N LEU A 85 7.01 3.72 -5.95
CA LEU A 85 6.15 3.02 -6.93
C LEU A 85 4.64 3.14 -6.63
N THR A 86 4.25 4.19 -5.93
CA THR A 86 2.84 4.49 -5.64
C THR A 86 2.25 5.39 -6.71
N ILE A 87 1.11 4.98 -7.27
CA ILE A 87 0.26 5.81 -8.11
C ILE A 87 -0.60 6.69 -7.19
N ARG A 88 -0.54 8.01 -7.36
CA ARG A 88 -1.28 8.98 -6.52
C ARG A 88 -2.72 9.10 -7.01
N PHE A 89 -3.64 8.42 -6.35
CA PHE A 89 -5.08 8.53 -6.62
C PHE A 89 -5.76 9.57 -5.71
N LEU A 90 -5.38 9.57 -4.44
CA LEU A 90 -5.85 10.47 -3.40
C LEU A 90 -4.77 11.53 -3.14
N GLN A 91 -5.10 12.82 -3.32
CA GLN A 91 -4.22 13.97 -3.02
C GLN A 91 -4.63 14.67 -1.72
#